data_AF-A0A2U1P2M5-F1
#
_entry.id   AF-A0A2U1P2M5-F1
#
_cell.length_a   1.000
_cell.length_b   1.000
_cell.length_c   1.000
_cell.angle_alpha   90.00
_cell.angle_beta   90.00
_cell.angle_gamma   90.00
#
_symmetry.space_group_name_H-M   'P 1'
#
loop_
_entity.id
_entity.type
_entity.pdbx_description
1 polymer ?
#
loop_
_entity_poly.entity_id
_entity_poly.type
_entity_poly.pdbx_seq_one_letter_code
_entity_poly.pdbx_strand_id
1 'polypeptide(L)'
;MNQFQLGEGVDNTGVTTKFLTCNCSINLLVNIKSSVYGLHINPVVSALSFNNIPFATSMETRALYASSNGPTSFLLYVGTTNKPMYSAGRSMQDILDSGKGLSLVVHVKLRSRFHIVGKLIRPKYHHQAECILILNRTYDKQQKIQMHVKQCSLL
;
A
#
# COMPACT_ATOMS: atom_id res chain seq x y z
N MET A 1 5.27 -0.36 7.26
CA MET A 1 3.99 -0.40 7.98
C MET A 1 4.28 0.09 9.38
N ASN A 2 3.65 1.18 9.77
CA ASN A 2 4.00 1.94 10.96
C ASN A 2 3.08 1.56 12.13
N GLN A 3 1.86 1.11 11.81
CA GLN A 3 0.87 0.66 12.78
C GLN A 3 0.08 -0.50 12.18
N PHE A 4 -0.19 -1.51 12.99
CA PHE A 4 -1.17 -2.56 12.73
C PHE A 4 -1.73 -3.01 14.08
N GLN A 5 -3.04 -2.89 14.26
CA GLN A 5 -3.73 -3.25 15.50
C GLN A 5 -5.09 -3.86 15.17
N LEU A 6 -5.41 -4.98 15.83
CA LEU A 6 -6.72 -5.62 15.79
C LEU A 6 -7.35 -5.49 17.17
N GLY A 7 -8.40 -4.68 17.28
CA GLY A 7 -9.26 -4.59 18.46
C GLY A 7 -10.49 -5.48 18.33
N GLU A 8 -11.14 -5.80 19.45
CA GLU A 8 -12.48 -6.40 19.47
C GLU A 8 -13.53 -5.33 19.79
N GLY A 9 -14.71 -5.46 19.21
CA GLY A 9 -15.82 -4.58 19.49
C GLY A 9 -17.11 -5.07 18.84
N VAL A 10 -18.13 -4.22 18.92
CA VAL A 10 -19.44 -4.44 18.32
C VAL A 10 -19.68 -3.30 17.34
N ASP A 11 -20.12 -3.61 16.13
CA ASP A 11 -20.46 -2.59 15.14
C ASP A 11 -21.85 -1.96 15.40
N ASN A 12 -22.22 -0.97 14.59
CA ASN A 12 -23.51 -0.27 14.74
C ASN A 12 -24.73 -1.17 14.50
N THR A 13 -24.54 -2.39 13.99
CA THR A 13 -25.62 -3.37 13.78
C THR A 13 -25.73 -4.38 14.92
N GLY A 14 -24.85 -4.30 15.93
CA GLY A 14 -24.81 -5.25 17.05
C GLY A 14 -23.95 -6.48 16.76
N VAL A 15 -23.22 -6.52 15.64
CA VAL A 15 -22.38 -7.66 15.27
C VAL A 15 -21.00 -7.53 15.91
N THR A 16 -20.61 -8.54 16.69
CA THR A 16 -19.26 -8.64 17.24
C THR A 16 -18.24 -8.88 16.13
N THR A 17 -17.23 -8.03 16.04
CA THR A 17 -16.21 -8.09 15.00
C THR A 17 -14.86 -7.61 15.52
N LYS A 18 -13.79 -7.99 14.81
CA LYS A 18 -12.50 -7.35 14.96
C LYS A 18 -12.46 -6.03 14.18
N PHE A 19 -11.87 -5.01 14.78
CA PHE A 19 -11.62 -3.71 14.18
C PHE A 19 -10.14 -3.53 13.87
N LEU A 20 -9.81 -3.26 12.61
CA LEU A 20 -8.46 -3.04 12.13
C LEU A 20 -8.14 -1.55 12.08
N THR A 21 -7.04 -1.17 12.72
CA THR A 21 -6.37 0.11 12.53
C THR A 21 -4.95 -0.15 12.03
N CYS A 22 -4.63 0.35 10.84
CA CYS A 22 -3.29 0.20 10.28
C CYS A 22 -2.88 1.37 9.40
N ASN A 23 -1.57 1.62 9.32
CA ASN A 23 -0.98 2.63 8.46
C ASN A 23 0.28 2.08 7.77
N CYS A 24 0.33 2.18 6.45
CA CYS A 24 1.48 1.82 5.63
C CYS A 24 1.92 3.00 4.76
N SER A 25 3.21 3.33 4.86
CA SER A 25 3.89 4.22 3.93
C SER A 25 4.54 3.41 2.81
N ILE A 26 4.49 3.91 1.58
CA ILE A 26 5.07 3.29 0.39
C ILE A 26 6.02 4.31 -0.24
N ASN A 27 7.27 3.91 -0.45
CA ASN A 27 8.25 4.74 -1.15
C ASN A 27 8.24 4.40 -2.65
N LEU A 28 7.56 5.21 -3.45
CA LEU A 28 7.53 5.08 -4.90
C LEU A 28 8.78 5.73 -5.49
N LEU A 29 9.70 4.91 -6.00
CA LEU A 29 10.91 5.38 -6.66
C LEU A 29 10.75 5.34 -8.19
N VAL A 30 10.89 6.50 -8.82
CA VAL A 30 10.78 6.68 -10.27
C VAL A 30 12.14 7.08 -10.81
N ASN A 31 12.74 6.23 -11.64
CA ASN A 31 14.04 6.51 -12.25
C ASN A 31 13.87 6.79 -13.75
N ILE A 32 14.04 8.05 -14.14
CA ILE A 32 14.00 8.46 -15.54
C ILE A 32 15.43 8.52 -16.07
N LYS A 33 15.70 7.76 -17.14
CA LYS A 33 16.98 7.77 -17.87
C LYS A 33 16.90 8.69 -19.09
N SER A 34 16.62 9.97 -18.89
CA SER A 34 16.55 10.96 -19.98
C SER A 34 16.91 12.34 -19.46
N SER A 35 17.76 13.08 -20.15
CA SER A 35 18.14 14.46 -19.79
C SER A 35 17.17 15.53 -20.30
N VAL A 36 16.21 15.17 -21.15
CA VAL A 36 15.43 16.14 -21.95
C VAL A 36 13.92 16.14 -21.68
N TYR A 37 13.41 15.17 -20.91
CA TYR A 37 11.99 15.11 -20.56
C TYR A 37 11.76 14.48 -19.18
N GLY A 38 10.73 14.98 -18.48
CA GLY A 38 10.23 14.41 -17.24
C GLY A 38 8.98 13.53 -17.44
N LEU A 39 8.56 12.89 -16.35
CA LEU A 39 7.37 12.03 -16.32
C LEU A 39 6.28 12.68 -15.47
N HIS A 40 5.13 12.95 -16.09
CA HIS A 40 3.93 13.33 -15.37
C HIS A 40 3.18 12.08 -14.95
N ILE A 41 2.93 11.95 -13.65
CA ILE A 41 2.22 10.82 -13.06
C ILE A 41 0.86 11.34 -12.59
N ASN A 42 -0.21 10.78 -13.16
CA ASN A 42 -1.56 11.02 -12.69
C ASN A 42 -1.69 10.58 -11.22
N PRO A 43 -2.68 11.12 -10.49
CA PRO A 43 -2.93 10.72 -9.11
C PRO A 43 -2.89 9.20 -8.90
N VAL A 44 -2.02 8.77 -7.97
CA VAL A 44 -1.71 7.38 -7.70
C VAL A 44 -2.80 6.79 -6.80
N VAL A 45 -3.24 5.57 -7.09
CA VAL A 45 -4.15 4.82 -6.24
C VAL A 45 -3.36 3.71 -5.57
N SER A 46 -3.45 3.61 -4.25
CA SER A 46 -2.86 2.54 -3.46
C SER A 46 -3.91 1.83 -2.61
N ALA A 47 -3.77 0.52 -2.42
CA ALA A 47 -4.69 -0.26 -1.60
C ALA A 47 -3.97 -1.33 -0.79
N LEU A 48 -4.55 -1.72 0.33
CA LEU A 48 -4.13 -2.89 1.12
C LEU A 48 -5.22 -3.94 1.06
N SER A 49 -4.79 -5.20 0.94
CA SER A 49 -5.68 -6.35 0.90
C SER A 49 -5.19 -7.51 1.73
N PHE A 50 -6.13 -8.34 2.16
CA PHE A 50 -5.91 -9.61 2.82
C PHE A 50 -6.75 -10.67 2.10
N ASN A 51 -6.13 -11.77 1.68
CA ASN A 51 -6.78 -12.82 0.86
C ASN A 51 -7.57 -12.23 -0.34
N ASN A 52 -6.97 -11.29 -1.07
CA ASN A 52 -7.55 -10.58 -2.21
C ASN A 52 -8.75 -9.66 -1.88
N ILE A 53 -9.11 -9.49 -0.60
CA ILE A 53 -10.15 -8.57 -0.18
C ILE A 53 -9.50 -7.24 0.23
N PRO A 54 -9.75 -6.13 -0.52
CA PRO A 54 -9.23 -4.83 -0.15
C PRO A 54 -9.93 -4.30 1.10
N PHE A 55 -9.16 -3.83 2.08
CA PHE A 55 -9.70 -3.26 3.32
C PHE A 55 -9.33 -1.78 3.52
N ALA A 56 -8.30 -1.30 2.83
CA ALA A 56 -7.92 0.11 2.79
C ALA A 56 -7.60 0.54 1.35
N THR A 57 -7.98 1.75 0.99
CA THR A 57 -7.67 2.36 -0.31
C THR A 57 -7.42 3.84 -0.11
N SER A 58 -6.40 4.34 -0.80
CA SER A 58 -5.99 5.74 -0.77
C SER A 58 -5.73 6.19 -2.20
N MET A 59 -6.13 7.43 -2.51
CA MET A 59 -5.87 8.07 -3.78
C MET A 59 -5.19 9.40 -3.50
N GLU A 60 -4.03 9.61 -4.12
CA GLU A 60 -3.35 10.89 -4.04
C GLU A 60 -4.24 12.00 -4.61
N THR A 61 -4.16 13.20 -4.05
CA THR A 61 -4.98 14.33 -4.52
C THR A 61 -4.34 15.08 -5.67
N ARG A 62 -3.00 14.97 -5.79
CA ARG A 62 -2.21 15.72 -6.76
C ARG A 62 -1.49 14.79 -7.72
N ALA A 63 -1.32 15.26 -8.94
CA ALA A 63 -0.40 14.65 -9.89
C ALA A 63 1.05 14.81 -9.38
N LEU A 64 1.88 13.82 -9.65
CA LEU A 64 3.30 13.82 -9.30
C LEU A 64 4.13 14.10 -10.55
N TYR A 65 5.33 14.66 -10.38
CA TYR A 65 6.24 14.94 -11.47
C TYR A 65 7.64 14.43 -11.11
N ALA A 66 8.13 13.47 -11.90
CA ALA A 66 9.50 12.97 -11.78
C ALA A 66 10.39 13.69 -12.79
N SER A 67 11.50 14.24 -12.29
CA SER A 67 12.45 15.03 -13.07
C SER A 67 13.32 14.14 -13.96
N SER A 68 13.84 14.72 -15.05
CA SER A 68 14.80 14.11 -15.97
C SER A 68 16.15 13.75 -15.31
N ASN A 69 16.49 14.39 -14.19
CA ASN A 69 17.85 14.36 -13.65
C ASN A 69 18.08 13.27 -12.60
N GLY A 70 17.47 12.09 -12.78
CA GLY A 70 17.72 10.90 -11.96
C GLY A 70 16.52 10.42 -11.13
N PRO A 71 16.77 9.61 -10.08
CA PRO A 71 15.70 8.99 -9.30
C PRO A 71 14.93 10.04 -8.49
N THR A 72 13.61 10.06 -8.65
CA THR A 72 12.68 10.84 -7.83
C THR A 72 11.91 9.90 -6.90
N SER A 73 11.80 10.26 -5.62
CA SER A 73 11.06 9.50 -4.60
C SER A 73 9.76 10.22 -4.24
N PHE A 74 8.67 9.46 -4.15
CA PHE A 74 7.38 9.94 -3.67
C PHE A 74 6.89 9.05 -2.54
N LEU A 75 6.47 9.68 -1.44
CA LEU A 75 5.95 8.97 -0.29
C LEU A 75 4.42 8.91 -0.37
N LEU A 76 3.88 7.70 -0.52
CA LEU A 76 2.44 7.44 -0.56
C LEU A 76 2.00 6.86 0.79
N TYR A 77 0.75 7.10 1.15
CA TYR A 77 0.17 6.58 2.39
C TYR A 77 -1.13 5.84 2.13
N VAL A 78 -1.27 4.67 2.75
CA VAL A 78 -2.49 3.88 2.75
C VAL A 78 -2.74 3.30 4.13
N GLY A 79 -3.97 3.40 4.60
CA GLY A 79 -4.32 2.96 5.93
C GLY A 79 -5.81 3.03 6.18
N THR A 80 -6.21 2.55 7.34
CA THR A 80 -7.58 2.62 7.83
C THR A 80 -7.58 2.70 9.34
N THR A 81 -8.64 3.27 9.90
CA THR A 81 -8.85 3.37 11.35
C THR A 81 -10.19 2.74 11.69
N ASN A 82 -10.22 1.88 12.70
CA ASN A 82 -11.40 1.19 13.19
C ASN A 82 -12.26 0.58 12.07
N LYS A 83 -11.63 -0.11 11.11
CA LYS A 83 -12.34 -0.81 10.04
C LYS A 83 -12.91 -2.13 10.58
N PRO A 84 -14.23 -2.36 10.56
CA PRO A 84 -14.76 -3.68 10.87
C PRO A 84 -14.29 -4.67 9.80
N MET A 85 -13.64 -5.75 10.24
CA MET A 85 -13.08 -6.77 9.35
C MET A 85 -13.95 -8.04 9.29
N TYR A 86 -15.02 -8.10 10.08
CA TYR A 86 -15.91 -9.26 10.22
C TYR A 86 -15.10 -10.56 10.34
N SER A 87 -15.47 -11.60 9.60
CA SER A 87 -14.78 -12.89 9.60
C SER A 87 -13.29 -12.80 9.26
N ALA A 88 -12.88 -11.82 8.44
CA ALA A 88 -11.48 -11.66 8.05
C ALA A 88 -10.60 -11.29 9.25
N GLY A 89 -11.10 -10.47 10.18
CA GLY A 89 -10.30 -10.01 11.31
C GLY A 89 -9.99 -11.12 12.31
N ARG A 90 -10.90 -12.09 12.51
CA ARG A 90 -10.62 -13.29 13.31
C ARG A 90 -9.56 -14.16 12.65
N SER A 91 -9.68 -14.39 11.34
CA SER A 91 -8.68 -15.12 10.57
C SER A 91 -7.28 -14.47 10.63
N MET A 92 -7.20 -13.14 10.51
CA MET A 92 -5.94 -12.40 10.67
C MET A 92 -5.31 -12.63 12.05
N GLN A 93 -6.13 -12.56 13.11
CA GLN A 93 -5.68 -12.77 14.48
C GLN A 93 -5.15 -14.19 14.68
N ASP A 94 -5.89 -15.21 14.23
CA ASP A 94 -5.48 -16.61 14.38
C ASP A 94 -4.15 -16.89 13.63
N ILE A 95 -3.95 -16.29 12.45
CA ILE A 95 -2.68 -16.40 11.70
C ILE A 95 -1.53 -15.73 12.48
N LEU A 96 -1.75 -14.53 13.03
CA LEU A 96 -0.75 -13.84 13.85
C LEU A 96 -0.39 -14.63 15.12
N ASP A 97 -1.38 -15.20 15.80
CA ASP A 97 -1.19 -16.00 17.02
C ASP A 97 -0.49 -17.33 16.72
N SER A 98 -0.72 -17.91 15.53
CA SER A 98 -0.04 -19.14 15.10
C SER A 98 1.46 -18.94 14.77
N GLY A 99 1.93 -17.70 14.66
CA GLY A 99 3.32 -17.39 14.28
C GLY A 99 3.67 -17.69 12.81
N LYS A 100 2.70 -18.12 11.99
CA LYS A 100 2.92 -18.45 10.56
C LYS A 100 3.21 -17.22 9.68
N GLY A 101 2.95 -16.03 10.21
CA GLY A 101 3.09 -14.76 9.50
C GLY A 101 1.84 -14.40 8.70
N LEU A 102 1.31 -13.22 8.99
CA LEU A 102 0.14 -12.67 8.30
C LEU A 102 0.57 -12.00 7.00
N SER A 103 0.10 -12.54 5.87
CA SER A 103 0.37 -12.01 4.54
C SER A 103 -0.65 -10.93 4.16
N LEU A 104 -0.17 -9.73 3.85
CA LEU A 104 -0.95 -8.65 3.26
C LEU A 104 -0.39 -8.30 1.89
N VAL A 105 -1.22 -7.75 1.00
CA VAL A 105 -0.77 -7.28 -0.32
C VAL A 105 -1.04 -5.79 -0.45
N VAL A 106 0.00 -5.04 -0.76
CA VAL A 106 -0.06 -3.64 -1.19
C VAL A 106 -0.23 -3.62 -2.70
N HIS A 107 -1.25 -2.92 -3.17
CA HIS A 107 -1.51 -2.65 -4.57
C HIS A 107 -1.18 -1.19 -4.85
N VAL A 108 -0.47 -0.92 -5.94
CA VAL A 108 -0.21 0.44 -6.43
C VAL A 108 -0.58 0.50 -7.90
N LYS A 109 -1.47 1.42 -8.27
CA LYS A 109 -1.89 1.68 -9.64
C LYS A 109 -1.63 3.13 -9.98
N LEU A 110 -0.88 3.37 -11.06
CA LEU A 110 -0.63 4.73 -11.55
C LEU A 110 -0.66 4.77 -13.07
N ARG A 111 -1.00 5.95 -13.59
CA ARG A 111 -0.93 6.26 -15.02
C ARG A 111 0.11 7.36 -15.20
N SER A 112 0.92 7.26 -16.22
CA SER A 112 2.01 8.22 -16.45
C SER A 112 2.07 8.64 -17.91
N ARG A 113 2.62 9.83 -18.16
CA ARG A 113 2.78 10.40 -19.50
C ARG A 113 4.10 11.16 -19.59
N PHE A 114 4.88 10.88 -20.62
CA PHE A 114 6.04 11.70 -20.93
C PHE A 114 5.63 12.92 -21.75
N HIS A 115 6.33 14.04 -21.56
CA HIS A 115 6.21 15.21 -22.43
C HIS A 115 7.52 15.35 -23.22
N ILE A 116 7.53 14.76 -24.41
CA ILE A 116 8.70 14.78 -25.30
C ILE A 116 8.49 15.90 -26.33
N VAL A 117 9.50 16.76 -26.52
CA VAL A 117 9.56 17.83 -27.54
C VAL A 117 8.28 18.69 -27.57
N GLY A 118 8.14 19.64 -26.62
CA GLY A 118 7.02 20.59 -26.64
C GLY A 118 5.63 19.94 -26.53
N LYS A 119 5.54 18.72 -25.97
CA LYS A 119 4.32 17.90 -25.89
C LYS A 119 3.82 17.38 -27.25
N LEU A 120 4.65 17.31 -28.28
CA LEU A 120 4.31 16.74 -29.59
C LEU A 120 4.05 15.23 -29.47
N ILE A 121 4.88 14.55 -28.67
CA ILE A 121 4.78 13.11 -28.43
C ILE A 121 4.47 12.89 -26.94
N ARG A 122 3.34 12.24 -26.66
CA ARG A 122 2.80 12.03 -25.30
C ARG A 122 2.47 10.55 -25.04
N PRO A 123 3.47 9.68 -24.98
CA PRO A 123 3.24 8.26 -24.73
C PRO A 123 2.65 8.11 -23.32
N LYS A 124 1.59 7.29 -23.21
CA LYS A 124 0.89 7.03 -21.96
C LYS A 124 1.22 5.62 -21.50
N TYR A 125 1.47 5.47 -20.21
CA TYR A 125 1.76 4.18 -19.60
C TYR A 125 0.83 3.93 -18.42
N HIS A 126 0.54 2.66 -18.22
CA HIS A 126 -0.24 2.15 -17.11
C HIS A 126 0.68 1.22 -16.33
N HIS A 127 0.82 1.49 -15.03
CA HIS A 127 1.68 0.70 -14.16
C HIS A 127 0.82 0.17 -13.02
N GLN A 128 0.95 -1.13 -12.78
CA GLN A 128 0.40 -1.78 -11.60
C GLN A 128 1.55 -2.52 -10.90
N ALA A 129 1.67 -2.33 -9.60
CA ALA A 129 2.62 -3.06 -8.78
C ALA A 129 1.91 -3.70 -7.60
N GLU A 130 2.37 -4.89 -7.24
CA GLU A 130 1.91 -5.63 -6.08
C GLU A 130 3.09 -5.99 -5.19
N CYS A 131 2.99 -5.69 -3.91
CA CYS A 131 4.00 -6.03 -2.91
C CYS A 131 3.39 -6.87 -1.80
N ILE A 132 3.95 -8.06 -1.58
CA ILE A 132 3.57 -8.97 -0.50
C ILE A 132 4.33 -8.57 0.77
N LEU A 133 3.59 -8.27 1.82
CA LEU A 133 4.09 -7.96 3.15
C LEU A 133 3.81 -9.13 4.09
N ILE A 134 4.80 -9.51 4.90
CA ILE A 134 4.62 -10.51 5.96
C ILE A 134 4.73 -9.81 7.31
N LEU A 135 3.70 -9.99 8.14
CA LEU A 135 3.59 -9.43 9.48
C LEU A 135 3.74 -10.56 10.51
N ASN A 136 4.70 -10.40 11.42
CA ASN A 136 4.96 -11.34 12.49
C ASN A 136 4.85 -10.64 13.85
N ARG A 137 4.26 -11.32 14.84
CA ARG A 137 4.27 -10.83 16.23
C ARG A 137 5.64 -11.13 16.84
N THR A 138 6.25 -10.14 17.48
CA THR A 138 7.49 -10.34 18.25
C THR A 138 7.17 -10.80 19.66
N TYR A 139 8.00 -11.70 20.19
CA TYR A 139 7.92 -12.20 21.57
C TYR A 139 8.61 -11.26 22.58
N ASP A 140 8.55 -9.95 22.36
CA ASP A 140 9.00 -8.96 23.33
C ASP A 140 7.85 -8.61 24.30
N LYS A 141 8.14 -8.06 25.48
CA LYS A 141 7.18 -7.61 26.49
C LYS A 141 6.10 -6.67 25.91
N GLN A 142 6.40 -6.00 24.80
CA GLN A 142 5.49 -5.07 24.10
C GLN A 142 4.70 -5.71 22.94
N GLN A 143 4.87 -7.01 22.64
CA GLN A 143 4.18 -7.75 21.57
C GLN A 143 4.06 -6.97 20.24
N LYS A 144 5.15 -6.36 19.78
CA LYS A 144 5.15 -5.52 18.58
C LYS A 144 4.92 -6.37 17.33
N ILE A 145 4.31 -5.78 16.31
CA ILE A 145 4.22 -6.40 15.00
C ILE A 145 5.39 -5.90 14.16
N GLN A 146 6.23 -6.83 13.70
CA GLN A 146 7.27 -6.57 12.73
C GLN A 146 6.75 -6.87 11.32
N MET A 147 7.09 -6.00 10.38
CA MET A 147 6.71 -6.13 8.98
C MET A 147 7.97 -6.24 8.13
N HIS A 148 7.96 -7.20 7.19
CA HIS A 148 9.01 -7.35 6.18
C HIS A 148 8.37 -7.49 4.80
N VAL A 149 8.99 -6.88 3.79
CA VAL A 149 8.58 -7.04 2.39
C VAL A 149 9.12 -8.37 1.89
N LYS A 150 8.24 -9.27 1.45
CA LYS A 150 8.63 -10.57 0.88
C LYS A 150 9.01 -10.44 -0.59
N GLN A 151 8.16 -9.78 -1.37
CA GLN A 151 8.34 -9.64 -2.82
C GLN A 151 7.54 -8.44 -3.32
N CYS A 152 8.06 -7.78 -4.35
CA CYS A 152 7.32 -6.80 -5.15
C CYS A 152 7.41 -7.17 -6.63
N SER A 153 6.31 -7.11 -7.35
CA SER A 153 6.23 -7.37 -8.79
C SER A 153 5.48 -6.24 -9.50
N LEU A 154 6.00 -5.83 -10.65
CA LEU A 154 5.26 -5.03 -11.61
C LEU A 154 4.43 -5.97 -12.48
N LEU A 155 3.16 -5.65 -12.69
CA LEU A 155 2.20 -6.41 -13.50
C LEU A 155 2.03 -5.80 -14.89
#